data_AF-A0A024SEJ4-F1
#
_entry.id   AF-A0A024SEJ4-F1
#
_cell.length_a   1.000
_cell.length_b   1.000
_cell.length_c   1.000
_cell.angle_alpha   90.00
_cell.angle_beta   90.00
_cell.angle_gamma   90.00
#
_symmetry.space_group_name_H-M   'P 1'
#
loop_
_entity.id
_entity.type
_entity.pdbx_description
1 polymer ?
#
loop_
_entity_poly.entity_id
_entity_poly.type
_entity_poly.pdbx_seq_one_letter_code
_entity_poly.pdbx_strand_id
1 'polypeptide(L)'
;ILRGNIDLAFRRLQRYTLSLILASTHLQLLESPWLPTSPKRNDILFHDATEEGAPIRLDDPHISQRMTGFITDNDPTSTGKHSRHVALEHLGIMLLELCFGQTIDDQPWRKALPAGGNDTEKTCYDILAAREWLGHVNDEAGPAYADAVSWCLLGNRCTPEEKWRQEMLRKVIHPLKQTREFLANGGIVA
;
A
#
# COMPACT_ATOMS: atom_id res chain seq x y z
N ILE A 1 -4.96 -4.65 -6.00
CA ILE A 1 -4.83 -6.00 -5.39
C ILE A 1 -6.15 -6.78 -5.44
N LEU A 2 -7.32 -6.12 -5.35
CA LEU A 2 -8.63 -6.77 -5.19
C LEU A 2 -9.39 -7.13 -6.48
N ARG A 3 -8.94 -6.70 -7.67
CA ARG A 3 -9.62 -7.01 -8.96
C ARG A 3 -8.94 -8.12 -9.77
N GLY A 4 -7.94 -8.81 -9.20
CA GLY A 4 -7.36 -10.01 -9.84
C GLY A 4 -8.36 -11.14 -9.66
N ASN A 5 -8.42 -12.10 -10.58
CA ASN A 5 -9.40 -13.18 -10.61
C ASN A 5 -9.20 -14.21 -9.48
N ILE A 6 -9.11 -13.73 -8.24
CA ILE A 6 -8.92 -14.46 -7.01
C ILE A 6 -10.12 -14.05 -6.14
N ASP A 7 -11.21 -14.77 -6.33
CA ASP A 7 -12.48 -14.61 -5.62
C ASP A 7 -12.37 -15.17 -4.17
N LEU A 8 -11.29 -14.81 -3.49
CA LEU A 8 -11.11 -15.07 -2.07
C LEU A 8 -11.43 -13.77 -1.37
N ALA A 9 -12.61 -13.70 -0.79
CA ALA A 9 -12.90 -12.77 0.29
C ALA A 9 -11.82 -12.95 1.37
N PHE A 10 -10.70 -12.23 1.22
CA PHE A 10 -9.56 -12.34 2.11
C PHE A 10 -10.09 -12.05 3.52
N ARG A 11 -9.98 -13.05 4.40
CA ARG A 11 -10.36 -12.87 5.80
C ARG A 11 -9.58 -11.67 6.31
N ARG A 12 -10.20 -10.85 7.16
CA ARG A 12 -9.63 -9.59 7.66
C ARG A 12 -8.17 -9.72 8.12
N LEU A 13 -7.83 -10.86 8.76
CA LEU A 13 -6.46 -11.20 9.14
C LEU A 13 -5.49 -11.27 7.96
N GLN A 14 -5.87 -11.91 6.85
CA GLN A 14 -5.04 -11.99 5.65
C GLN A 14 -4.78 -10.62 5.05
N ARG A 15 -5.81 -9.74 5.02
CA ARG A 15 -5.66 -8.37 4.53
C ARG A 15 -4.67 -7.55 5.37
N TYR A 16 -4.68 -7.73 6.69
CA TYR A 16 -3.75 -7.04 7.58
C TYR A 16 -2.34 -7.63 7.53
N THR A 17 -2.21 -8.94 7.29
CA THR A 17 -0.93 -9.56 6.96
C THR A 17 -0.34 -8.97 5.67
N LEU A 18 -1.13 -8.86 4.61
CA LEU A 18 -0.72 -8.19 3.37
C LEU A 18 -0.31 -6.74 3.60
N SER A 19 -1.07 -6.01 4.42
CA SER A 19 -0.77 -4.61 4.77
C SER A 19 0.63 -4.48 5.36
N LEU A 20 0.97 -5.35 6.32
CA LEU A 20 2.27 -5.36 6.97
C LEU A 20 3.40 -5.75 6.00
N ILE A 21 3.17 -6.76 5.16
CA ILE A 21 4.13 -7.20 4.14
C ILE A 21 4.45 -6.05 3.19
N LEU A 22 3.43 -5.45 2.57
CA LEU A 22 3.61 -4.38 1.59
C LEU A 22 4.32 -3.17 2.18
N ALA A 23 3.97 -2.78 3.41
CA ALA A 23 4.64 -1.69 4.10
C ALA A 23 6.12 -2.05 4.38
N SER A 24 6.41 -3.29 4.79
CA SER A 24 7.78 -3.75 5.04
C SER A 24 8.60 -3.77 3.74
N THR A 25 8.00 -4.22 2.64
CA THR A 25 8.61 -4.18 1.30
C THR A 25 8.94 -2.75 0.88
N HIS A 26 8.03 -1.80 1.09
CA HIS A 26 8.29 -0.38 0.82
C HIS A 26 9.45 0.13 1.68
N LEU A 27 9.48 -0.20 2.98
CA LEU A 27 10.58 0.21 3.87
C LEU A 27 11.94 -0.31 3.39
N GLN A 28 11.99 -1.55 2.89
CA GLN A 28 13.23 -2.21 2.45
C GLN A 28 13.69 -1.73 1.06
N LEU A 29 12.75 -1.50 0.14
CA LEU A 29 13.06 -1.34 -1.28
C LEU A 29 12.96 0.10 -1.79
N LEU A 30 12.30 1.03 -1.07
CA LEU A 30 12.33 2.43 -1.46
C LEU A 30 13.76 2.96 -1.45
N GLU A 31 14.12 3.66 -2.54
CA GLU A 31 15.47 4.20 -2.80
C GLU A 31 16.55 3.13 -3.05
N SER A 32 16.19 1.84 -3.07
CA SER A 32 17.08 0.83 -3.61
C SER A 32 17.07 0.92 -5.14
N PRO A 33 18.20 0.71 -5.84
CA PRO A 33 18.24 0.67 -7.30
C PRO A 33 17.43 -0.50 -7.90
N TRP A 34 16.83 -1.35 -7.06
CA TRP A 34 16.11 -2.55 -7.42
C TRP A 34 14.60 -2.36 -7.55
N LEU A 35 14.06 -1.16 -7.28
CA LEU A 35 12.62 -0.91 -7.38
C LEU A 35 12.31 0.28 -8.31
N PRO A 36 11.49 0.11 -9.35
CA PRO A 36 10.84 1.25 -9.97
C PRO A 36 9.94 1.90 -8.91
N THR A 37 10.04 3.22 -8.81
CA THR A 37 9.40 4.09 -7.84
C THR A 37 7.86 4.07 -7.80
N SER A 38 7.22 3.32 -8.70
CA SER A 38 5.77 3.07 -8.73
C SER A 38 5.53 1.59 -9.08
N PRO A 39 5.60 0.66 -8.11
CA PRO A 39 5.25 -0.73 -8.39
C PRO A 39 3.80 -0.80 -8.86
N LYS A 40 3.59 -1.28 -10.08
CA LYS A 40 2.25 -1.47 -10.65
C LYS A 40 1.68 -2.78 -10.12
N ARG A 41 0.37 -2.89 -10.14
CA ARG A 41 -0.41 -4.05 -9.66
C ARG A 41 0.09 -5.42 -10.17
N ASN A 42 0.74 -5.49 -11.34
CA ASN A 42 1.25 -6.74 -11.92
C ASN A 42 2.65 -7.15 -11.42
N ASP A 43 3.31 -6.31 -10.63
CA ASP A 43 4.69 -6.56 -10.16
C ASP A 43 4.71 -7.38 -8.86
N ILE A 44 3.55 -7.57 -8.21
CA ILE A 44 3.40 -8.33 -6.96
C ILE A 44 2.65 -9.63 -7.28
N LEU A 45 3.37 -10.75 -7.26
CA LEU A 45 2.80 -12.08 -7.47
C LEU A 45 2.82 -12.85 -6.15
N PHE A 46 1.67 -13.43 -5.79
CA PHE A 46 1.59 -14.47 -4.77
C PHE A 46 1.64 -15.81 -5.50
N HIS A 47 2.48 -16.75 -5.04
CA HIS A 47 2.46 -18.10 -5.60
C HIS A 47 1.12 -18.74 -5.24
N ASP A 48 0.31 -19.06 -6.25
CA ASP A 48 -0.78 -20.02 -6.08
C ASP A 48 -0.15 -21.38 -5.77
N ALA A 49 -0.57 -21.99 -4.67
CA ALA A 49 -0.39 -23.42 -4.52
C ALA A 49 -1.19 -24.06 -5.68
N THR A 50 -0.50 -24.79 -6.54
CA THR A 50 -0.97 -25.35 -7.83
C THR A 50 -2.13 -26.36 -7.73
N GLU A 51 -2.86 -26.36 -6.61
CA GLU A 51 -3.98 -27.26 -6.33
C GLU A 51 -5.23 -26.42 -6.02
N GLU A 52 -6.31 -26.67 -6.76
CA GLU A 52 -7.61 -26.03 -6.57
C GLU A 52 -8.07 -26.19 -5.11
N GLY A 53 -8.11 -25.07 -4.38
CA GLY A 53 -8.57 -25.01 -2.98
C GLY A 53 -7.46 -24.89 -1.92
N ALA A 54 -6.18 -24.85 -2.30
CA ALA A 54 -5.09 -24.62 -1.36
C ALA A 54 -5.02 -23.14 -0.89
N PRO A 55 -4.77 -22.88 0.41
CA PRO A 55 -4.70 -21.52 0.93
C PRO A 55 -3.52 -20.74 0.33
N ILE A 56 -3.76 -19.52 -0.15
CA ILE A 56 -2.72 -18.61 -0.63
C ILE A 56 -1.64 -18.45 0.45
N ARG A 57 -0.40 -18.82 0.12
CA ARG A 57 0.76 -18.67 1.00
C ARG A 57 1.18 -17.20 1.03
N LEU A 58 0.60 -16.47 1.97
CA LEU A 58 0.95 -15.08 2.26
C LEU A 58 2.39 -14.92 2.77
N ASP A 59 3.01 -16.01 3.22
CA ASP A 59 4.36 -16.01 3.79
C ASP A 59 5.47 -15.90 2.74
N ASP A 60 5.14 -15.95 1.45
CA ASP A 60 6.11 -15.92 0.35
C ASP A 60 5.71 -14.93 -0.78
N PRO A 61 5.70 -13.61 -0.49
CA PRO A 61 5.41 -12.59 -1.48
C PRO A 61 6.59 -12.45 -2.46
N HIS A 62 6.38 -12.79 -3.74
CA HIS A 62 7.40 -12.65 -4.78
C HIS A 62 7.16 -11.38 -5.59
N ILE A 63 8.22 -10.62 -5.84
CA ILE A 63 8.18 -9.48 -6.77
C ILE A 63 8.60 -10.02 -8.15
N SER A 64 7.69 -9.98 -9.12
CA SER A 64 8.01 -10.35 -10.50
C SER A 64 8.37 -9.09 -11.28
N GLN A 65 9.65 -8.95 -11.63
CA GLN A 65 10.12 -7.88 -12.50
C GLN A 65 10.46 -8.44 -13.88
N ARG A 66 9.93 -7.79 -14.93
CA ARG A 66 10.42 -7.98 -16.28
C ARG A 66 11.70 -7.15 -16.41
N MET A 67 12.86 -7.82 -16.35
CA MET A 67 14.17 -7.17 -16.43
C MET A 67 14.42 -6.68 -17.87
N THR A 68 13.84 -5.53 -18.24
CA THR A 68 14.26 -4.81 -19.44
C THR A 68 15.56 -4.09 -19.10
N GLY A 69 16.64 -4.52 -19.75
CA GLY A 69 17.99 -4.04 -19.51
C GLY A 69 18.12 -2.53 -19.58
N PHE A 70 19.12 -2.04 -18.85
CA PHE A 70 19.65 -0.67 -18.85
C PHE A 70 19.39 0.08 -20.16
N ILE A 71 18.41 1.00 -20.15
CA ILE A 71 18.38 2.08 -21.12
C ILE A 71 18.92 3.31 -20.41
N THR A 72 20.16 3.65 -20.74
CA THR A 72 20.79 4.93 -20.41
C THR A 72 20.13 6.01 -21.26
N ASP A 73 19.05 6.62 -20.79
CA ASP A 73 18.55 7.86 -21.37
C ASP A 73 19.25 9.05 -20.69
N ASN A 74 20.24 9.57 -21.42
CA ASN A 74 20.90 10.85 -21.14
C ASN A 74 19.98 12.01 -21.53
N ASP A 75 18.96 12.30 -20.72
CA ASP A 75 18.25 13.58 -20.79
C ASP A 75 18.24 14.26 -19.41
N PRO A 76 19.02 15.33 -19.20
CA PRO A 76 19.11 16.03 -17.92
C PRO A 76 17.88 16.92 -17.61
N THR A 77 16.81 16.89 -18.41
CA THR A 77 15.65 17.78 -18.23
C THR A 77 14.32 17.10 -17.87
N SER A 78 14.26 15.77 -17.78
CA SER A 78 13.09 15.07 -17.22
C SER A 78 13.34 14.72 -15.75
N THR A 79 12.75 15.49 -14.83
CA THR A 79 12.68 15.16 -13.40
C THR A 79 11.80 13.92 -13.17
N GLY A 80 12.29 12.75 -13.60
CA GLY A 80 11.71 11.43 -13.39
C GLY A 80 12.13 10.78 -12.06
N LYS A 81 12.59 11.58 -11.09
CA LYS A 81 12.64 11.15 -9.68
C LYS A 81 11.21 11.16 -9.16
N HIS A 82 10.47 10.10 -9.41
CA HIS A 82 9.24 9.83 -8.68
C HIS A 82 9.56 9.87 -7.18
N SER A 83 9.07 10.91 -6.52
CA SER A 83 9.42 11.22 -5.14
C SER A 83 8.93 10.12 -4.21
N ARG A 84 9.76 9.68 -3.26
CA ARG A 84 9.39 8.76 -2.15
C ARG A 84 8.01 9.07 -1.57
N HIS A 85 7.65 10.35 -1.47
CA HIS A 85 6.35 10.81 -0.99
C HIS A 85 5.19 10.22 -1.79
N VAL A 86 5.30 10.18 -3.12
CA VAL A 86 4.29 9.61 -4.00
C VAL A 86 4.16 8.11 -3.75
N ALA A 87 5.28 7.39 -3.59
CA ALA A 87 5.24 5.95 -3.31
C ALA A 87 4.58 5.65 -1.95
N LEU A 88 4.84 6.47 -0.92
CA LEU A 88 4.21 6.34 0.40
C LEU A 88 2.72 6.71 0.37
N GLU A 89 2.32 7.69 -0.45
CA GLU A 89 0.90 8.01 -0.66
C GLU A 89 0.16 6.84 -1.33
N HIS A 90 0.76 6.20 -2.34
CA HIS A 90 0.22 4.98 -2.96
C HIS A 90 0.14 3.83 -1.96
N LEU A 91 1.14 3.67 -1.09
CA LEU A 91 1.06 2.71 0.02
C LEU A 91 -0.15 3.01 0.92
N GLY A 92 -0.39 4.28 1.27
CA GLY A 92 -1.56 4.69 2.04
C GLY A 92 -2.89 4.26 1.39
N ILE A 93 -3.01 4.43 0.07
CA ILE A 93 -4.18 3.95 -0.70
C ILE A 93 -4.29 2.42 -0.62
N MET A 94 -3.21 1.68 -0.85
CA MET A 94 -3.23 0.21 -0.75
C MET A 94 -3.63 -0.27 0.65
N LEU A 95 -3.17 0.40 1.70
CA LEU A 95 -3.57 0.10 3.07
C LEU A 95 -5.07 0.36 3.29
N LEU A 96 -5.64 1.44 2.74
CA LEU A 96 -7.09 1.65 2.76
C LEU A 96 -7.84 0.53 2.04
N GLU A 97 -7.40 0.17 0.84
CA GLU A 97 -8.04 -0.90 0.07
C GLU A 97 -8.02 -2.22 0.83
N LEU A 98 -6.89 -2.55 1.48
CA LEU A 98 -6.78 -3.74 2.31
C LEU A 98 -7.58 -3.62 3.61
N CYS A 99 -7.66 -2.44 4.22
CA CYS A 99 -8.43 -2.15 5.43
C CYS A 99 -9.91 -2.49 5.24
N PHE A 100 -10.50 -2.06 4.12
CA PHE A 100 -11.93 -2.24 3.84
C PHE A 100 -12.25 -3.40 2.88
N GLY A 101 -11.25 -3.93 2.18
CA GLY A 101 -11.45 -4.96 1.17
C GLY A 101 -12.17 -4.44 -0.07
N GLN A 102 -12.07 -3.13 -0.34
CA GLN A 102 -12.70 -2.45 -1.46
C GLN A 102 -11.66 -1.60 -2.20
N THR A 103 -11.85 -1.37 -3.49
CA THR A 103 -10.92 -0.50 -4.24
C THR A 103 -11.25 0.97 -4.06
N ILE A 104 -10.25 1.84 -4.25
CA ILE A 104 -10.46 3.30 -4.21
C ILE A 104 -11.47 3.75 -5.28
N ASP A 105 -11.45 3.13 -6.47
CA ASP A 105 -12.36 3.41 -7.59
C ASP A 105 -13.84 3.17 -7.22
N ASP A 106 -14.09 2.23 -6.31
CA ASP A 106 -15.46 1.86 -5.91
C ASP A 106 -16.02 2.80 -4.84
N GLN A 107 -15.17 3.62 -4.21
CA GLN A 107 -15.56 4.46 -3.09
C GLN A 107 -16.40 5.69 -3.48
N PRO A 108 -17.38 6.09 -2.65
CA PRO A 108 -18.17 7.29 -2.89
C PRO A 108 -17.32 8.55 -3.08
N TRP A 109 -16.29 8.75 -2.26
CA TRP A 109 -15.40 9.92 -2.34
C TRP A 109 -14.65 10.00 -3.67
N ARG A 110 -14.32 8.86 -4.27
CA ARG A 110 -13.65 8.82 -5.58
C ARG A 110 -14.62 9.02 -6.73
N LYS A 111 -15.82 8.44 -6.64
CA LYS A 111 -16.90 8.59 -7.63
C LYS A 111 -17.46 10.02 -7.69
N ALA A 112 -17.35 10.77 -6.61
CA ALA A 112 -17.71 12.18 -6.56
C ALA A 112 -16.67 13.09 -7.28
N LEU A 113 -15.49 12.58 -7.60
CA LEU A 113 -14.42 13.32 -8.28
C LEU A 113 -14.36 12.99 -9.78
N PRO A 114 -13.84 13.90 -10.62
CA PRO A 114 -13.61 13.62 -12.03
C PRO A 114 -12.72 12.39 -12.26
N ALA A 115 -12.86 11.72 -13.40
CA ALA A 115 -12.00 10.59 -13.75
C ALA A 115 -10.51 10.98 -13.83
N GLY A 116 -10.23 12.25 -14.20
CA GLY A 116 -8.90 12.75 -14.55
C GLY A 116 -8.67 12.67 -16.06
N GLY A 117 -8.09 13.72 -16.66
CA GLY A 117 -7.75 13.76 -18.08
C GLY A 117 -6.42 13.09 -18.41
N ASN A 118 -5.59 12.81 -17.39
CA ASN A 118 -4.34 12.09 -17.50
C ASN A 118 -4.02 11.32 -16.19
N ASP A 119 -2.97 10.50 -16.20
CA ASP A 119 -2.57 9.66 -15.06
C ASP A 119 -2.19 10.47 -13.80
N THR A 120 -1.62 11.67 -13.98
CA THR A 120 -1.22 12.53 -12.85
C THR A 120 -2.45 13.11 -12.15
N GLU A 121 -3.41 13.62 -12.93
CA GLU A 121 -4.69 14.11 -12.41
C GLU A 121 -5.48 13.00 -11.74
N LYS A 122 -5.54 11.81 -12.36
CA LYS A 122 -6.18 10.64 -11.76
C LYS A 122 -5.57 10.34 -10.38
N THR A 123 -4.24 10.25 -10.31
CA THR A 123 -3.51 9.99 -9.05
C THR A 123 -3.81 11.06 -7.99
N CYS A 124 -3.90 12.34 -8.39
CA CYS A 124 -4.24 13.42 -7.47
C CYS A 124 -5.66 13.25 -6.89
N TYR A 125 -6.64 12.90 -7.73
CA TYR A 125 -8.01 12.63 -7.28
C TYR A 125 -8.09 11.36 -6.40
N ASP A 126 -7.31 10.32 -6.70
CA ASP A 126 -7.23 9.11 -5.88
C ASP A 126 -6.69 9.44 -4.48
N ILE A 127 -5.63 10.25 -4.39
CA ILE A 127 -5.05 10.70 -3.11
C ILE A 127 -6.04 11.58 -2.33
N LEU A 128 -6.77 12.47 -3.02
CA LEU A 128 -7.78 13.31 -2.38
C LEU A 128 -8.90 12.46 -1.79
N ALA A 129 -9.45 11.52 -2.57
CA ALA A 129 -10.47 10.59 -2.10
C ALA A 129 -9.97 9.73 -0.92
N ALA A 130 -8.71 9.28 -0.97
CA ALA A 130 -8.11 8.49 0.10
C ALA A 130 -7.99 9.26 1.42
N ARG A 131 -7.71 10.56 1.37
CA ARG A 131 -7.67 11.42 2.57
C ARG A 131 -9.04 11.56 3.22
N GLU A 132 -10.09 11.65 2.43
CA GLU A 132 -11.48 11.64 2.96
C GLU A 132 -11.82 10.27 3.54
N TRP A 133 -11.44 9.18 2.85
CA TRP A 133 -11.72 7.82 3.29
C TRP A 133 -11.02 7.45 4.62
N LEU A 134 -9.84 8.02 4.86
CA LEU A 134 -9.06 7.83 6.10
C LEU A 134 -9.88 8.00 7.38
N GLY A 135 -10.85 8.93 7.39
CA GLY A 135 -11.70 9.20 8.56
C GLY A 135 -12.47 7.97 9.07
N HIS A 136 -12.65 6.95 8.24
CA HIS A 136 -13.40 5.74 8.57
C HIS A 136 -12.52 4.57 9.04
N VAL A 137 -11.20 4.69 8.93
CA VAL A 137 -10.27 3.59 9.25
C VAL A 137 -10.31 3.23 10.72
N ASN A 138 -10.53 4.21 11.60
CA ASN A 138 -10.59 3.97 13.04
C ASN A 138 -11.73 3.00 13.40
N ASP A 139 -12.90 3.18 12.78
CA ASP A 139 -14.07 2.33 13.05
C ASP A 139 -13.89 0.92 12.47
N GLU A 140 -13.23 0.81 11.32
CA GLU A 140 -12.96 -0.49 10.69
C GLU A 140 -11.82 -1.23 11.38
N ALA A 141 -10.64 -0.62 11.51
CA ALA A 141 -9.36 -1.28 11.87
C ALA A 141 -8.73 -0.80 13.18
N GLY A 142 -9.31 0.20 13.83
CA GLY A 142 -8.79 0.79 15.07
C GLY A 142 -7.74 1.89 14.85
N PRO A 143 -7.37 2.59 15.92
CA PRO A 143 -6.58 3.82 15.83
C PRO A 143 -5.14 3.58 15.37
N ALA A 144 -4.55 2.42 15.74
CA ALA A 144 -3.19 2.07 15.34
C ALA A 144 -3.07 1.93 13.81
N TYR A 145 -4.04 1.28 13.17
CA TYR A 145 -4.06 1.16 11.72
C TYR A 145 -4.35 2.52 11.06
N ALA A 146 -5.28 3.31 11.62
CA ALA A 146 -5.60 4.65 11.13
C ALA A 146 -4.38 5.59 11.16
N ASP A 147 -3.59 5.56 12.24
CA ASP A 147 -2.36 6.34 12.37
C ASP A 147 -1.32 5.96 11.30
N ALA A 148 -1.21 4.66 10.98
CA ALA A 148 -0.31 4.18 9.93
C ALA A 148 -0.71 4.72 8.55
N VAL A 149 -2.00 4.65 8.20
CA VAL A 149 -2.52 5.18 6.94
C VAL A 149 -2.36 6.71 6.89
N SER A 150 -2.68 7.39 7.99
CA SER A 150 -2.54 8.84 8.14
C SER A 150 -1.11 9.30 7.90
N TRP A 151 -0.12 8.60 8.48
CA TRP A 151 1.28 8.92 8.23
C TRP A 151 1.64 8.72 6.75
N CYS A 152 1.19 7.63 6.12
CA CYS A 152 1.42 7.39 4.69
C CYS A 152 0.81 8.48 3.78
N LEU A 153 -0.39 8.98 4.06
CA LEU A 153 -1.09 9.95 3.18
C LEU A 153 -0.77 11.43 3.48
N LEU A 154 -0.42 11.75 4.73
CA LEU A 154 -0.31 13.12 5.22
C LEU A 154 1.06 13.36 5.88
N GLY A 155 1.44 12.53 6.84
CA GLY A 155 2.64 12.75 7.68
C GLY A 155 3.97 12.56 6.96
N ASN A 156 4.01 11.76 5.90
CA ASN A 156 5.25 11.42 5.19
C ASN A 156 5.94 12.65 4.58
N ARG A 157 5.17 13.68 4.21
CA ARG A 157 5.68 14.92 3.61
C ARG A 157 6.40 15.83 4.59
N CYS A 158 6.03 15.74 5.87
CA CYS A 158 6.63 16.52 6.95
C CYS A 158 7.82 15.79 7.60
N THR A 159 8.15 14.59 7.14
CA THR A 159 9.23 13.79 7.71
C THR A 159 10.56 14.09 7.00
N PRO A 160 11.64 14.43 7.75
CA PRO A 160 12.97 14.62 7.18
C PRO A 160 13.46 13.40 6.41
N GLU A 161 14.21 13.62 5.33
CA GLU A 161 14.70 12.56 4.44
C GLU A 161 15.61 11.56 5.18
N GLU A 162 16.41 12.01 6.13
CA GLU A 162 17.32 11.13 6.87
C GLU A 162 16.57 10.24 7.88
N LYS A 163 15.33 10.60 8.23
CA LYS A 163 14.55 9.95 9.30
C LYS A 163 13.36 9.17 8.78
N TRP A 164 13.06 9.23 7.48
CA TRP A 164 11.83 8.65 6.93
C TRP A 164 11.72 7.14 7.19
N ARG A 165 12.83 6.39 7.11
CA ARG A 165 12.84 4.94 7.38
C ARG A 165 12.52 4.64 8.84
N GLN A 166 13.13 5.38 9.76
CA GLN A 166 12.89 5.23 11.20
C GLN A 166 11.44 5.59 11.54
N GLU A 167 10.93 6.68 10.98
CA GLU A 167 9.55 7.09 11.20
C GLU A 167 8.56 6.12 10.55
N MET A 168 8.83 5.59 9.36
CA MET A 168 7.99 4.57 8.73
C MET A 168 7.97 3.28 9.58
N LEU A 169 9.11 2.84 10.10
CA LEU A 169 9.17 1.69 11.00
C LEU A 169 8.28 1.92 12.24
N ARG A 170 8.38 3.10 12.86
CA ARG A 170 7.68 3.45 14.09
C ARG A 170 6.19 3.74 13.89
N LYS A 171 5.84 4.44 12.82
CA LYS A 171 4.49 4.97 12.56
C LYS A 171 3.65 4.08 11.67
N VAL A 172 4.26 3.20 10.88
CA VAL A 172 3.54 2.32 9.95
C VAL A 172 3.74 0.85 10.34
N ILE A 173 4.98 0.37 10.38
CA ILE A 173 5.24 -1.07 10.57
C ILE A 173 4.80 -1.55 11.95
N HIS A 174 5.18 -0.83 13.02
CA HIS A 174 4.81 -1.23 14.38
C HIS A 174 3.28 -1.25 14.60
N PRO A 175 2.52 -0.19 14.22
CA PRO A 175 1.07 -0.19 14.39
C PRO A 175 0.35 -1.25 13.55
N LEU A 176 0.79 -1.49 12.30
CA LEU A 176 0.23 -2.55 11.46
C LEU A 176 0.47 -3.94 12.06
N LYS A 177 1.68 -4.17 12.60
CA LYS A 177 2.02 -5.43 13.27
C LYS A 177 1.15 -5.65 14.50
N GLN A 178 1.00 -4.63 15.35
CA GLN A 178 0.14 -4.68 16.54
C GLN A 178 -1.32 -4.96 16.18
N THR A 179 -1.85 -4.27 15.18
CA THR A 179 -3.24 -4.47 14.73
C THR A 179 -3.47 -5.89 14.22
N ARG A 180 -2.53 -6.44 13.45
CA ARG A 180 -2.57 -7.82 12.97
C ARG A 180 -2.51 -8.83 14.12
N GLU A 181 -1.62 -8.64 15.08
CA GLU A 181 -1.48 -9.52 16.25
C GLU A 181 -2.71 -9.47 17.15
N PHE A 182 -3.28 -8.28 17.37
CA PHE A 182 -4.54 -8.12 18.09
C PHE A 182 -5.69 -8.89 17.43
N LEU A 183 -5.79 -8.80 16.11
CA LEU A 183 -6.79 -9.53 15.33
C LEU A 183 -6.56 -11.05 15.34
N ALA A 184 -5.31 -11.49 15.28
CA ALA A 184 -4.95 -12.91 15.35
C ALA A 184 -5.26 -13.53 16.72
N ASN A 185 -5.10 -12.74 17.80
CA ASN A 185 -5.32 -13.17 19.17
C ASN A 185 -6.77 -13.01 19.66
N GLY A 186 -7.71 -12.71 18.76
CA GLY A 186 -9.15 -12.71 19.05
C GLY A 186 -9.67 -11.53 19.87
N GLY A 187 -8.93 -10.42 19.96
CA GLY A 187 -9.43 -9.19 20.58
C GLY A 187 -9.72 -9.29 22.08
N ILE A 188 -8.91 -10.04 22.84
CA ILE A 188 -9.01 -10.02 24.31
C ILE A 188 -8.15 -8.87 24.83
N VAL A 189 -8.79 -7.77 25.22
CA VAL A 189 -8.29 -6.91 26.30
C VAL A 189 -9.25 -7.11 27.46
N ALA A 190 -8.71 -7.58 28.58
CA ALA A 190 -9.38 -7.66 29.87
C ALA A 190 -9.69 -6.27 30.43
#